data_AF-A0A3R7B1U4-F1
#
_entry.id   AF-A0A3R7B1U4-F1
#
_cell.length_a   1.000
_cell.length_b   1.000
_cell.length_c   1.000
_cell.angle_alpha   90.00
_cell.angle_beta   90.00
_cell.angle_gamma   90.00
#
_symmetry.space_group_name_H-M   'P 1'
#
loop_
_entity.id
_entity.type
_entity.pdbx_description
1 polymer ?
#
loop_
_entity_poly.entity_id
_entity_poly.type
_entity_poly.pdbx_seq_one_letter_code
_entity_poly.pdbx_strand_id
1 'polypeptide(L)'
;REDMQAQIQDAHDKLVKIETKSDRQRRASVDTAFSQVNAKAIDDALFWHDSLWSHPRVGKKARDLVKELPTDDLRRAVQLLARVGSPSTGTNVIDEDPTWEKMVLKFCALKTAEKKELLTETQDMNAADARAVLWSVVDPKAKESAADE
;
A
#
# COMPACT_ATOMS: atom_id res chain seq x y z
N ARG A 1 7.50 36.16 -22.02
CA ARG A 1 8.12 34.81 -22.17
C ARG A 1 9.28 34.63 -21.20
N GLU A 2 10.06 35.67 -20.91
CA GLU A 2 11.13 35.66 -19.89
C GLU A 2 10.62 35.37 -18.45
N ASP A 3 9.42 35.83 -18.10
CA ASP A 3 8.84 35.60 -16.76
C ASP A 3 8.57 34.12 -16.43
N MET A 4 8.20 33.32 -17.44
CA MET A 4 7.91 31.91 -17.23
C MET A 4 9.20 31.11 -17.00
N GLN A 5 10.29 31.52 -17.66
CA GLN A 5 11.60 30.92 -17.47
C GLN A 5 12.19 31.28 -16.11
N ALA A 6 11.97 32.50 -15.63
CA ALA A 6 12.34 32.91 -14.27
C ALA A 6 11.56 32.12 -13.20
N GLN A 7 10.26 31.88 -13.42
CA GLN A 7 9.44 31.05 -12.52
C GLN A 7 9.89 29.59 -12.50
N ILE A 8 10.26 29.04 -13.65
CA ILE A 8 10.79 27.67 -13.74
C ILE A 8 12.14 27.57 -13.03
N GLN A 9 13.01 28.56 -13.18
CA GLN A 9 14.32 28.58 -12.53
C GLN A 9 14.19 28.73 -11.00
N ASP A 10 13.30 29.61 -10.53
CA ASP A 10 13.03 29.79 -9.10
C ASP A 10 12.41 28.52 -8.47
N ALA A 11 11.54 27.81 -9.21
CA ALA A 11 11.00 26.52 -8.77
C ALA A 11 12.08 25.43 -8.70
N HIS A 12 12.96 25.38 -9.69
CA HIS A 12 14.09 24.46 -9.73
C HIS A 12 15.05 24.69 -8.55
N ASP A 13 15.43 25.95 -8.29
CA ASP A 13 16.34 26.30 -7.20
C ASP A 13 15.73 26.01 -5.82
N LYS A 14 14.40 26.13 -5.67
CA LYS A 14 13.69 25.71 -4.46
C LYS A 14 13.71 24.20 -4.27
N LEU A 15 13.49 23.42 -5.33
CA LEU A 15 13.55 21.95 -5.27
C LEU A 15 14.94 21.45 -4.89
N VAL A 16 16.00 21.99 -5.52
CA VAL A 16 17.39 21.65 -5.20
C VAL A 16 17.74 22.00 -3.74
N LYS A 17 17.22 23.12 -3.21
CA LYS A 17 17.40 23.48 -1.78
C LYS A 17 16.65 22.56 -0.82
N ILE A 18 15.54 21.95 -1.24
CA ILE A 18 14.83 20.93 -0.44
C ILE A 18 15.61 19.62 -0.48
N GLU A 19 16.19 19.28 -1.64
CA GLU A 19 16.97 18.06 -1.80
C GLU A 19 18.29 18.07 -1.02
N THR A 20 18.97 19.22 -0.99
CA THR A 20 20.28 19.37 -0.32
C THR A 20 20.20 19.59 1.20
N LYS A 21 19.00 19.78 1.78
CA LYS A 21 18.83 19.85 3.24
C LYS A 21 18.78 18.44 3.84
N SER A 22 19.72 18.19 4.74
CA SER A 22 19.82 17.00 5.59
C SER A 22 18.45 16.54 6.11
N ASP A 23 18.23 15.21 6.08
CA ASP A 23 17.03 14.47 6.51
C ASP A 23 16.38 15.01 7.80
N ARG A 24 17.21 15.51 8.72
CA ARG A 24 16.78 16.05 10.02
C ARG A 24 16.01 17.38 9.92
N GLN A 25 16.25 18.20 8.89
CA GLN A 25 15.54 19.47 8.68
C GLN A 25 14.29 19.36 7.79
N ARG A 26 14.21 18.35 6.90
CA ARG A 26 12.98 18.10 6.11
C ARG A 26 11.78 17.80 7.00
N ARG A 27 12.00 17.10 8.12
CA ARG A 27 10.96 16.75 9.10
C ARG A 27 10.39 17.95 9.87
N ALA A 28 11.13 19.06 9.97
CA ALA A 28 10.71 20.22 10.77
C ALA A 28 9.96 21.30 9.95
N SER A 29 9.99 21.28 8.61
CA SER A 29 9.31 22.29 7.77
C SER A 29 8.07 21.78 7.03
N VAL A 30 7.74 20.49 7.16
CA VAL A 30 6.49 19.89 6.66
C VAL A 30 5.41 19.85 7.75
N ASP A 31 5.69 20.48 8.89
CA ASP A 31 4.83 20.48 10.05
C ASP A 31 3.89 21.69 9.96
N THR A 32 2.73 21.52 9.30
CA THR A 32 1.42 22.18 9.56
C THR A 32 0.44 22.18 8.37
N ALA A 33 0.86 21.87 7.13
CA ALA A 33 -0.04 21.99 5.96
C ALA A 33 -0.67 20.67 5.46
N PHE A 34 -0.12 19.51 5.86
CA PHE A 34 -0.70 18.21 5.51
C PHE A 34 -1.55 17.71 6.68
N SER A 35 -2.86 17.97 6.60
CA SER A 35 -3.88 17.30 7.41
C SER A 35 -3.60 15.79 7.47
N GLN A 36 -3.83 15.15 8.63
CA GLN A 36 -3.67 13.70 8.84
C GLN A 36 -4.33 12.84 7.75
N VAL A 37 -5.39 13.35 7.11
CA VAL A 37 -6.06 12.71 5.98
C VAL A 37 -5.12 12.53 4.77
N ASN A 38 -4.24 13.49 4.52
CA ASN A 38 -3.26 13.40 3.44
C ASN A 38 -2.07 12.51 3.81
N ALA A 39 -1.70 12.43 5.10
CA ALA A 39 -0.62 11.55 5.55
C ALA A 39 -0.93 10.08 5.21
N LYS A 40 -2.14 9.62 5.54
CA LYS A 40 -2.56 8.25 5.20
C LYS A 40 -2.60 8.00 3.68
N ALA A 41 -3.07 8.98 2.90
CA ALA A 41 -3.11 8.83 1.45
C ALA A 41 -1.70 8.76 0.83
N ILE A 42 -0.74 9.49 1.41
CA ILE A 42 0.68 9.43 1.02
C ILE A 42 1.25 8.07 1.39
N ASP A 43 1.01 7.57 2.61
CA ASP A 43 1.50 6.25 3.04
C ASP A 43 0.94 5.12 2.17
N ASP A 44 -0.37 5.15 1.87
CA ASP A 44 -1.03 4.19 0.99
C ASP A 44 -0.41 4.23 -0.43
N ALA A 45 -0.08 5.43 -0.94
CA ALA A 45 0.54 5.61 -2.26
C ALA A 45 1.99 5.11 -2.30
N LEU A 46 2.77 5.37 -1.24
CA LEU A 46 4.13 4.87 -1.10
C LEU A 46 4.13 3.34 -1.04
N PHE A 47 3.26 2.75 -0.22
CA PHE A 47 3.12 1.29 -0.15
C PHE A 47 2.70 0.69 -1.51
N TRP A 48 1.75 1.31 -2.20
CA TRP A 48 1.36 0.86 -3.54
C TRP A 48 2.55 0.84 -4.50
N HIS A 49 3.36 1.89 -4.52
CA HIS A 49 4.49 1.98 -5.44
C HIS A 49 5.62 1.02 -5.05
N ASP A 50 6.04 1.04 -3.78
CA ASP A 50 7.25 0.38 -3.33
C ASP A 50 7.02 -1.12 -3.09
N SER A 51 5.92 -1.47 -2.41
CA SER A 51 5.65 -2.85 -1.99
C SER A 51 4.82 -3.64 -2.98
N LEU A 52 3.98 -3.00 -3.80
CA LEU A 52 3.12 -3.71 -4.76
C LEU A 52 3.61 -3.55 -6.19
N TRP A 53 3.68 -2.33 -6.71
CA TRP A 53 3.96 -2.05 -8.12
C TRP A 53 5.38 -2.44 -8.54
N SER A 54 6.37 -2.11 -7.70
CA SER A 54 7.79 -2.35 -7.97
C SER A 54 8.24 -3.77 -7.59
N HIS A 55 7.40 -4.54 -6.89
CA HIS A 55 7.76 -5.86 -6.40
C HIS A 55 8.00 -6.86 -7.54
N PRO A 56 9.12 -7.61 -7.57
CA PRO A 56 9.54 -8.41 -8.73
C PRO A 56 8.51 -9.46 -9.18
N ARG A 57 7.78 -10.06 -8.24
CA ARG A 57 6.81 -11.14 -8.49
C ARG A 57 5.36 -10.68 -8.51
N VAL A 58 5.06 -9.61 -7.75
CA VAL A 58 3.69 -9.13 -7.51
C VAL A 58 3.35 -8.01 -8.49
N GLY A 59 4.31 -7.15 -8.83
CA GLY A 59 4.07 -5.89 -9.53
C GLY A 59 3.40 -6.02 -10.89
N LYS A 60 3.63 -7.11 -11.63
CA LYS A 60 2.88 -7.35 -12.88
C LYS A 60 1.39 -7.57 -12.61
N LYS A 61 1.04 -8.34 -11.58
CA LYS A 61 -0.34 -8.68 -11.21
C LYS A 61 -1.03 -7.55 -10.47
N ALA A 62 -0.32 -6.86 -9.58
CA ALA A 62 -0.85 -5.69 -8.89
C ALA A 62 -1.29 -4.61 -9.90
N ARG A 63 -0.51 -4.36 -10.94
CA ARG A 63 -0.87 -3.40 -12.01
C ARG A 63 -2.20 -3.68 -12.70
N ASP A 64 -2.61 -4.95 -12.80
CA ASP A 64 -3.88 -5.30 -13.42
C ASP A 64 -5.08 -4.89 -12.55
N LEU A 65 -4.90 -4.72 -11.22
CA LEU A 65 -5.96 -4.27 -10.31
C LEU A 65 -6.55 -2.90 -10.71
N VAL A 66 -5.74 -2.02 -11.31
CA VAL A 66 -6.18 -0.69 -11.77
C VAL A 66 -7.24 -0.80 -12.89
N LYS A 67 -7.26 -1.91 -13.63
CA LYS A 67 -8.25 -2.17 -14.70
C LYS A 67 -9.48 -2.90 -14.19
N GLU A 68 -9.35 -3.60 -13.06
CA GLU A 68 -10.38 -4.50 -12.54
C GLU A 68 -11.22 -3.89 -11.42
N LEU A 69 -10.64 -2.94 -10.67
CA LEU A 69 -11.27 -2.31 -9.51
C LEU A 69 -11.46 -0.80 -9.73
N PRO A 70 -12.61 -0.23 -9.33
CA PRO A 70 -12.76 1.22 -9.23
C PRO A 70 -11.82 1.81 -8.18
N THR A 71 -11.59 3.12 -8.23
CA THR A 71 -10.61 3.82 -7.38
C THR A 71 -10.79 3.55 -5.88
N ASP A 72 -12.03 3.50 -5.40
CA ASP A 72 -12.31 3.27 -3.97
C ASP A 72 -11.99 1.83 -3.54
N ASP A 73 -12.31 0.85 -4.38
CA ASP A 73 -11.98 -0.56 -4.12
C ASP A 73 -10.47 -0.79 -4.23
N LEU A 74 -9.80 -0.13 -5.17
CA LEU A 74 -8.34 -0.18 -5.27
C LEU A 74 -7.69 0.40 -4.01
N ARG A 75 -8.18 1.55 -3.52
CA ARG A 75 -7.70 2.14 -2.26
C ARG A 75 -7.92 1.19 -1.09
N ARG A 76 -9.10 0.58 -0.97
CA ARG A 76 -9.40 -0.41 0.08
C ARG A 76 -8.48 -1.62 -0.02
N ALA A 77 -8.18 -2.10 -1.23
CA ALA A 77 -7.25 -3.20 -1.44
C ALA A 77 -5.83 -2.84 -1.00
N VAL A 78 -5.33 -1.67 -1.37
CA VAL A 78 -4.02 -1.16 -0.92
C VAL A 78 -3.96 -1.09 0.60
N GLN A 79 -4.99 -0.51 1.24
CA GLN A 79 -5.07 -0.40 2.69
C GLN A 79 -5.14 -1.76 3.39
N LEU A 80 -5.91 -2.70 2.84
CA LEU A 80 -5.98 -4.07 3.36
C LEU A 80 -4.61 -4.76 3.28
N LEU A 81 -3.97 -4.72 2.11
CA LEU A 81 -2.68 -5.39 1.88
C LEU A 81 -1.55 -4.76 2.70
N ALA A 82 -1.58 -3.44 2.91
CA ALA A 82 -0.66 -2.74 3.82
C ALA A 82 -0.90 -3.18 5.27
N ARG A 83 -2.16 -3.22 5.69
CA ARG A 83 -2.56 -3.63 7.05
C ARG A 83 -2.12 -5.05 7.38
N VAL A 84 -2.22 -5.99 6.44
CA VAL A 84 -1.80 -7.39 6.67
C VAL A 84 -0.32 -7.65 6.37
N GLY A 85 0.32 -6.74 5.62
CA GLY A 85 1.73 -6.80 5.25
C GLY A 85 2.66 -6.18 6.27
N SER A 86 2.17 -5.34 7.18
CA SER A 86 2.96 -4.83 8.29
C SER A 86 3.37 -6.00 9.19
N PRO A 87 4.67 -6.38 9.23
CA PRO A 87 5.11 -7.31 10.24
C PRO A 87 5.01 -6.56 11.57
N SER A 88 4.55 -7.25 12.60
CA SER A 88 4.47 -6.80 13.99
C SER A 88 5.84 -6.43 14.62
N THR A 89 6.90 -6.28 13.81
CA THR A 89 8.30 -6.13 14.22
C THR A 89 8.94 -4.78 13.88
N GLY A 90 8.22 -3.81 13.30
CA GLY A 90 8.75 -2.45 13.13
C GLY A 90 9.94 -2.31 12.16
N THR A 91 10.22 -3.33 11.36
CA THR A 91 11.16 -3.26 10.23
C THR A 91 10.36 -3.04 8.94
N ASN A 92 10.65 -1.93 8.25
CA ASN A 92 10.00 -1.47 7.02
C ASN A 92 10.22 -2.38 5.78
N VAL A 93 10.56 -3.66 5.95
CA VAL A 93 10.91 -4.55 4.85
C VAL A 93 9.83 -5.63 4.73
N ILE A 94 8.85 -5.37 3.87
CA ILE A 94 7.77 -6.31 3.50
C ILE A 94 8.28 -7.34 2.47
N ASP A 95 9.39 -7.03 1.79
CA ASP A 95 10.02 -7.85 0.73
C ASP A 95 10.44 -9.27 1.18
N GLU A 96 10.41 -9.59 2.48
CA GLU A 96 10.84 -10.88 3.02
C GLU A 96 9.71 -11.73 3.64
N ASP A 97 8.43 -11.32 3.55
CA ASP A 97 7.31 -12.17 4.01
C ASP A 97 6.73 -13.01 2.84
N PRO A 98 7.18 -14.27 2.65
CA PRO A 98 6.66 -15.15 1.59
C PRO A 98 5.18 -15.50 1.78
N THR A 99 4.64 -15.35 3.00
CA THR A 99 3.22 -15.57 3.29
C THR A 99 2.40 -14.41 2.75
N TRP A 100 2.87 -13.18 2.96
CA TRP A 100 2.26 -11.99 2.41
C TRP A 100 2.28 -11.98 0.88
N GLU A 101 3.43 -12.31 0.27
CA GLU A 101 3.54 -12.41 -1.19
C GLU A 101 2.47 -13.37 -1.77
N LYS A 102 2.29 -14.55 -1.15
CA LYS A 102 1.27 -15.52 -1.56
C LYS A 102 -0.15 -14.97 -1.42
N MET A 103 -0.46 -14.28 -0.33
CA MET A 103 -1.77 -13.65 -0.13
C MET A 103 -2.05 -12.60 -1.19
N VAL A 104 -1.08 -11.73 -1.49
CA VAL A 104 -1.24 -10.69 -2.51
C VAL A 104 -1.43 -11.30 -3.89
N LEU A 105 -0.61 -12.29 -4.27
CA LEU A 105 -0.72 -12.97 -5.55
C LEU A 105 -2.08 -13.67 -5.69
N LYS A 106 -2.54 -14.33 -4.63
CA LYS A 106 -3.84 -14.98 -4.62
C LYS A 106 -4.98 -13.97 -4.73
N PHE A 107 -4.92 -12.88 -3.96
CA PHE A 107 -5.89 -11.78 -4.04
C PHE A 107 -5.96 -11.23 -5.47
N CYS A 108 -4.82 -10.94 -6.10
CA CYS A 108 -4.78 -10.45 -7.48
C CYS A 108 -5.40 -11.43 -8.48
N ALA A 109 -5.31 -12.74 -8.23
CA ALA A 109 -5.85 -13.78 -9.10
C ALA A 109 -7.36 -14.05 -8.94
N LEU A 110 -8.01 -13.53 -7.91
CA LEU A 110 -9.44 -13.68 -7.68
C LEU A 110 -10.28 -13.03 -8.79
N LYS A 111 -11.54 -13.44 -8.94
CA LYS A 111 -12.47 -12.71 -9.81
C LYS A 111 -12.83 -11.36 -9.19
N THR A 112 -13.22 -10.39 -10.00
CA THR A 112 -13.61 -9.05 -9.52
C THR A 112 -14.70 -9.08 -8.45
N ALA A 113 -15.69 -9.99 -8.57
CA ALA A 113 -16.74 -10.16 -7.56
C ALA A 113 -16.17 -10.64 -6.22
N GLU A 114 -15.34 -11.70 -6.24
CA GLU A 114 -14.69 -12.26 -5.06
C GLU A 114 -13.77 -11.24 -4.37
N LYS A 115 -13.05 -10.42 -5.15
CA LYS A 115 -12.25 -9.31 -4.62
C LYS A 115 -13.12 -8.35 -3.81
N LYS A 116 -14.27 -7.94 -4.36
CA LYS A 116 -15.18 -6.98 -3.71
C LYS A 116 -15.83 -7.54 -2.44
N GLU A 117 -16.24 -8.80 -2.47
CA GLU A 117 -16.76 -9.49 -1.29
C GLU A 117 -15.72 -9.50 -0.17
N LEU A 118 -14.48 -9.86 -0.49
CA LEU A 118 -13.39 -9.91 0.48
C LEU A 118 -13.03 -8.53 1.03
N LEU A 119 -13.02 -7.48 0.19
CA LEU A 119 -12.84 -6.10 0.66
C LEU A 119 -13.95 -5.64 1.60
N THR A 120 -15.17 -6.12 1.39
CA THR A 120 -16.32 -5.81 2.25
C THR A 120 -16.23 -6.56 3.58
N GLU A 121 -15.96 -7.87 3.53
CA GLU A 121 -15.80 -8.73 4.72
C GLU A 121 -14.69 -8.22 5.64
N THR A 122 -13.56 -7.82 5.06
CA THR A 122 -12.37 -7.42 5.83
C THR A 122 -12.33 -5.95 6.22
N GLN A 123 -13.31 -5.13 5.84
CA GLN A 123 -13.26 -3.67 6.01
C GLN A 123 -12.96 -3.27 7.47
N ASP A 124 -13.72 -3.82 8.41
CA ASP A 124 -13.69 -3.46 9.84
C ASP A 124 -12.85 -4.43 10.69
N MET A 125 -12.22 -5.42 10.06
CA MET A 125 -11.38 -6.40 10.75
C MET A 125 -10.04 -5.80 11.19
N ASN A 126 -9.53 -6.28 12.32
CA ASN A 126 -8.14 -5.97 12.70
C ASN A 126 -7.15 -6.68 11.75
N ALA A 127 -5.86 -6.35 11.86
CA ALA A 127 -4.84 -6.89 10.97
C ALA A 127 -4.71 -8.42 11.04
N ALA A 128 -4.85 -9.02 12.22
CA ALA A 128 -4.72 -10.47 12.41
C ALA A 128 -5.90 -11.23 11.78
N ASP A 129 -7.12 -10.77 12.02
CA ASP A 129 -8.34 -11.38 11.47
C ASP A 129 -8.38 -11.22 9.95
N ALA A 130 -8.08 -10.03 9.43
CA ALA A 130 -8.00 -9.79 8.00
C ALA A 130 -6.92 -10.66 7.32
N ARG A 131 -5.80 -10.88 8.00
CA ARG A 131 -4.73 -11.78 7.53
C ARG A 131 -5.19 -13.24 7.52
N ALA A 132 -5.92 -13.69 8.54
CA ALA A 132 -6.49 -15.04 8.58
C ALA A 132 -7.50 -15.27 7.45
N VAL A 133 -8.38 -14.30 7.17
CA VAL A 133 -9.32 -14.36 6.04
C VAL A 133 -8.58 -14.44 4.71
N LEU A 134 -7.60 -13.56 4.46
CA LEU A 134 -6.79 -13.61 3.23
C LEU A 134 -6.00 -14.93 3.10
N TRP A 135 -5.47 -15.45 4.21
CA TRP A 135 -4.77 -16.72 4.22
C TRP A 135 -5.71 -17.90 3.91
N SER A 136 -6.96 -17.87 4.38
CA SER A 136 -7.95 -18.90 4.07
C SER A 136 -8.29 -18.98 2.57
N VAL A 137 -8.06 -17.89 1.81
CA VAL A 137 -8.19 -17.90 0.36
C VAL A 137 -6.97 -18.57 -0.30
N VAL A 138 -5.78 -18.40 0.27
CA VAL A 138 -4.54 -19.03 -0.20
C VAL A 138 -4.57 -20.53 0.08
N ASP A 139 -4.91 -20.90 1.31
CA ASP A 139 -5.03 -22.27 1.79
C ASP A 139 -6.40 -22.48 2.46
N PRO A 140 -7.40 -22.95 1.71
CA PRO A 140 -8.74 -23.23 2.26
C PRO A 140 -8.75 -24.22 3.41
N LYS A 141 -7.73 -25.09 3.52
CA LYS A 141 -7.60 -26.06 4.61
C LYS A 141 -7.15 -25.41 5.93
N ALA A 142 -6.55 -24.22 5.88
CA ALA A 142 -6.17 -23.48 7.07
C ALA A 142 -7.38 -23.04 7.93
N LYS A 143 -8.58 -22.97 7.32
CA LYS A 143 -9.82 -22.65 8.03
C LYS A 143 -10.37 -23.82 8.87
N GLU A 144 -10.05 -25.07 8.48
CA GLU A 144 -10.48 -26.28 9.20
C GLU A 144 -9.61 -26.55 10.43
N SER A 145 -8.32 -26.22 10.38
CA SER A 145 -7.38 -26.47 11.49
C SER A 145 -7.56 -25.53 12.69
N ALA A 146 -8.23 -24.38 12.52
CA ALA A 146 -8.50 -23.43 13.60
C ALA A 146 -9.84 -23.67 14.32
N ALA A 147 -10.66 -24.61 13.83
CA ALA A 147 -11.96 -24.97 14.39
C ALA A 147 -11.93 -26.28 15.20
N ASP A 148 -10.75 -26.92 15.30
CA ASP A 148 -10.54 -28.23 15.93
C ASP A 148 -9.72 -28.15 17.24
N GLU A 149 -9.55 -26.94 17.81
CA GLU A 149 -9.00 -26.69 19.16
C GLU A 149 -10.02 -26.03 20.10
#